data_AF-A0A558HM19-F1
#
_entry.id   AF-A0A558HM19-F1
#
_cell.length_a   1.000
_cell.length_b   1.000
_cell.length_c   1.000
_cell.angle_alpha   90.00
_cell.angle_beta   90.00
_cell.angle_gamma   90.00
#
_symmetry.space_group_name_H-M   'P 1'
#
loop_
_entity.id
_entity.type
_entity.pdbx_description
1 polymer ?
#
loop_
_entity_poly.entity_id
_entity_poly.type
_entity_poly.pdbx_seq_one_letter_code
_entity_poly.pdbx_strand_id
1 'polypeptide(L)'
;MLLDKNKLQEYFYGNVASVFWSFFLISGAVVFFLYYIHIGYMPDFDMTSSVSLLAAVSATSILFLVSMVVMGIMPGLFWDYYWKDIEGDFDLSDRWTGLEAGATVKSLFFWFALPILFVFISTIGVLFFGLYSLVLLPLVSFIYFLYILKEYNCRYKVGFKKLISLVFAIFMSSIFAFFPLYFIMKALSLKSEDVDKVLYLSGLLSLFVVFMNILVAAPITAPSLSVNIIDKKKFKKNLAIGFSVLVMISLGSNSAYLIPEAVMRLYKFGNIDASRIVFDKDGCSILTEVGLVADGEYDMCYISNVLILSRLGEEYYLEIPVSAIIKSSVSVENKNTFGTDANKMIISDSDIRVTILSSHVLSWSSVINIK
;
A
#
# COMPACT_ATOMS: atom_id res chain seq x y z
N MET A 1 17.59 15.00 35.83
CA MET A 1 18.48 13.83 35.98
C MET A 1 18.90 13.42 34.57
N LEU A 2 20.04 13.90 34.08
CA LEU A 2 20.55 13.55 32.75
C LEU A 2 21.22 12.18 32.86
N LEU A 3 20.78 11.18 32.07
CA LEU A 3 21.47 9.91 31.99
C LEU A 3 22.90 10.13 31.47
N ASP A 4 23.88 9.53 32.13
CA ASP A 4 25.27 9.50 31.68
C ASP A 4 25.35 8.84 30.30
N LYS A 5 25.78 9.61 29.30
CA LYS A 5 25.89 9.19 27.90
C LYS A 5 26.72 7.92 27.75
N ASN A 6 27.76 7.76 28.57
CA ASN A 6 28.67 6.62 28.49
C ASN A 6 27.96 5.33 28.93
N LYS A 7 27.19 5.39 30.03
CA LYS A 7 26.39 4.26 30.50
C LYS A 7 25.29 3.87 29.53
N LEU A 8 24.67 4.86 28.87
CA LEU A 8 23.66 4.61 27.86
C LEU A 8 24.28 3.89 26.64
N GLN A 9 25.42 4.36 26.14
CA GLN A 9 26.15 3.68 25.07
C GLN A 9 26.55 2.25 25.44
N GLU A 10 27.11 2.05 26.64
CA GLU A 10 27.48 0.73 27.14
C GLU A 10 26.27 -0.22 27.19
N TYR A 11 25.10 0.26 27.65
CA TYR A 11 23.87 -0.53 27.63
C TYR A 11 23.45 -0.92 26.20
N PHE A 12 23.42 0.04 25.26
CA PHE A 12 23.02 -0.22 23.88
C PHE A 12 23.95 -1.21 23.17
N TYR A 13 25.27 -1.08 23.34
CA TYR A 13 26.23 -2.00 22.74
C TYR A 13 26.31 -3.36 23.45
N GLY A 14 26.05 -3.41 24.77
CA GLY A 14 25.97 -4.65 25.53
C GLY A 14 24.68 -5.44 25.28
N ASN A 15 23.61 -4.80 24.83
CA ASN A 15 22.27 -5.40 24.73
C ASN A 15 21.63 -5.23 23.33
N VAL A 16 22.44 -5.27 22.26
CA VAL A 16 21.97 -5.03 20.89
C VAL A 16 20.74 -5.86 20.53
N ALA A 17 20.73 -7.16 20.89
CA ALA A 17 19.60 -8.05 20.61
C ALA A 17 18.31 -7.63 21.34
N SER A 18 18.40 -7.27 22.61
CA SER A 18 17.24 -6.84 23.41
C SER A 18 16.70 -5.49 22.93
N VAL A 19 17.59 -4.55 22.61
CA VAL A 19 17.21 -3.25 22.03
C VAL A 19 16.52 -3.45 20.69
N PHE A 20 17.10 -4.26 19.80
CA PHE A 20 16.52 -4.56 18.50
C PHE A 20 15.13 -5.20 18.65
N TRP A 21 15.00 -6.21 19.51
CA TRP A 21 13.72 -6.87 19.78
C TRP A 21 12.68 -5.92 20.37
N SER A 22 13.09 -5.06 21.30
CA SER A 22 12.20 -4.05 21.89
C SER A 22 11.71 -3.05 20.84
N PHE A 23 12.60 -2.52 20.00
CA PHE A 23 12.23 -1.63 18.90
C PHE A 23 11.29 -2.32 17.91
N PHE A 24 11.58 -3.58 17.58
CA PHE A 24 10.77 -4.39 16.69
C PHE A 24 9.35 -4.60 17.25
N LEU A 25 9.22 -4.99 18.52
CA LEU A 25 7.92 -5.15 19.16
C LEU A 25 7.15 -3.83 19.29
N ILE A 26 7.83 -2.73 19.65
CA ILE A 26 7.22 -1.39 19.71
C ILE A 26 6.66 -0.99 18.35
N SER A 27 7.41 -1.24 17.26
CA SER A 27 6.94 -0.97 15.90
C SER A 27 5.67 -1.76 15.57
N GLY A 28 5.62 -3.04 15.94
CA GLY A 28 4.42 -3.86 15.80
C GLY A 28 3.24 -3.31 16.61
N ALA A 29 3.51 -2.91 17.87
CA ALA A 29 2.50 -2.36 18.76
C ALA A 29 1.91 -1.06 18.23
N VAL A 30 2.73 -0.15 17.68
CA VAL A 30 2.24 1.09 17.07
C VAL A 30 1.28 0.80 15.92
N VAL A 31 1.64 -0.09 14.99
CA VAL A 31 0.78 -0.47 13.87
C VAL A 31 -0.53 -1.07 14.39
N PHE A 32 -0.42 -1.93 15.38
CA PHE A 32 -1.55 -2.57 16.04
C PHE A 32 -2.51 -1.57 16.69
N PHE A 33 -1.99 -0.66 17.50
CA PHE A 33 -2.78 0.38 18.15
C PHE A 33 -3.42 1.32 17.14
N LEU A 34 -2.71 1.70 16.08
CA LEU A 34 -3.29 2.52 15.01
C LEU A 34 -4.50 1.85 14.37
N TYR A 35 -4.44 0.53 14.13
CA TYR A 35 -5.58 -0.22 13.62
C TYR A 35 -6.79 -0.16 14.57
N TYR A 36 -6.57 -0.46 15.84
CA TYR A 36 -7.64 -0.57 16.83
C TYR A 36 -8.25 0.78 17.23
N ILE A 37 -7.44 1.84 17.24
CA ILE A 37 -7.92 3.22 17.33
C ILE A 37 -8.81 3.57 16.13
N HIS A 38 -8.43 3.14 14.92
CA HIS A 38 -9.20 3.43 13.70
C HIS A 38 -10.60 2.81 13.74
N ILE A 39 -10.70 1.55 14.15
CA ILE A 39 -12.00 0.85 14.22
C ILE A 39 -12.78 1.16 15.51
N GLY A 40 -12.16 1.84 16.48
CA GLY A 40 -12.78 2.21 17.75
C GLY A 40 -13.08 1.01 18.67
N TYR A 41 -12.24 -0.02 18.63
CA TYR A 41 -12.38 -1.25 19.41
C TYR A 41 -11.00 -1.68 19.93
N MET A 42 -10.92 -2.27 21.12
CA MET A 42 -9.67 -2.82 21.66
C MET A 42 -9.95 -4.24 22.18
N PRO A 43 -9.39 -5.28 21.55
CA PRO A 43 -9.63 -6.65 21.99
C PRO A 43 -8.94 -6.98 23.31
N ASP A 44 -9.46 -7.99 23.99
CA ASP A 44 -8.78 -8.62 25.11
C ASP A 44 -7.64 -9.51 24.60
N PHE A 45 -6.46 -9.34 25.21
CA PHE A 45 -5.22 -9.97 24.78
C PHE A 45 -4.59 -10.80 25.89
N ASP A 46 -4.34 -12.07 25.60
CA ASP A 46 -3.32 -12.82 26.32
C ASP A 46 -1.94 -12.24 25.94
N MET A 47 -1.20 -11.80 26.96
CA MET A 47 0.16 -11.27 26.81
C MET A 47 1.09 -12.25 26.08
N THR A 48 0.89 -13.55 26.26
CA THR A 48 1.73 -14.59 25.65
C THR A 48 1.54 -14.64 24.14
N SER A 49 0.29 -14.73 23.66
CA SER A 49 -0.04 -14.70 22.23
C SER A 49 0.23 -13.34 21.59
N SER A 50 0.20 -12.26 22.38
CA SER A 50 0.45 -10.90 21.88
C SER A 50 1.87 -10.71 21.38
N VAL A 51 2.88 -11.31 22.02
CA VAL A 51 4.27 -11.12 21.59
C VAL A 51 4.52 -11.68 20.18
N SER A 52 4.01 -12.87 19.87
CA SER A 52 4.17 -13.48 18.55
C SER A 52 3.39 -12.72 17.47
N LEU A 53 2.19 -12.25 17.82
CA LEU A 53 1.35 -11.40 16.98
C LEU A 53 2.05 -10.07 16.64
N LEU A 54 2.54 -9.36 17.67
CA LEU A 54 3.25 -8.09 17.50
C LEU A 54 4.53 -8.27 16.67
N ALA A 55 5.24 -9.38 16.84
CA ALA A 55 6.40 -9.71 16.03
C ALA A 55 6.03 -9.90 14.55
N ALA A 56 4.94 -10.62 14.26
CA ALA A 56 4.45 -10.85 12.89
C ALA A 56 3.96 -9.54 12.23
N VAL A 57 3.18 -8.74 12.96
CA VAL A 57 2.70 -7.42 12.54
C VAL A 57 3.88 -6.48 12.26
N SER A 58 4.91 -6.50 13.11
CA SER A 58 6.12 -5.70 12.91
C SER A 58 6.90 -6.13 11.67
N ALA A 59 7.14 -7.44 11.50
CA ALA A 59 7.87 -7.99 10.36
C ALA A 59 7.25 -7.53 9.02
N THR A 60 5.93 -7.68 8.90
CA THR A 60 5.18 -7.34 7.67
C THR A 60 5.10 -5.84 7.45
N SER A 61 4.90 -5.05 8.51
CA SER A 61 4.88 -3.59 8.41
C SER A 61 6.24 -3.02 7.99
N ILE A 62 7.33 -3.53 8.57
CA ILE A 62 8.70 -3.16 8.19
C ILE A 62 8.96 -3.58 6.75
N LEU A 63 8.53 -4.78 6.33
CA LEU A 63 8.66 -5.22 4.95
C LEU A 63 7.93 -4.29 3.98
N PHE A 64 6.69 -3.87 4.28
CA PHE A 64 5.96 -2.90 3.46
C PHE A 64 6.67 -1.55 3.40
N LEU A 65 7.12 -1.03 4.56
CA LEU A 65 7.81 0.26 4.62
C LEU A 65 9.13 0.22 3.83
N VAL A 66 9.95 -0.83 4.02
CA VAL A 66 11.19 -1.02 3.28
C VAL A 66 10.90 -1.14 1.79
N SER A 67 9.86 -1.89 1.40
CA SER A 67 9.45 -2.02 0.00
C SER A 67 9.08 -0.67 -0.62
N MET A 68 8.33 0.18 0.09
CA MET A 68 7.99 1.53 -0.37
C MET A 68 9.21 2.44 -0.49
N VAL A 69 10.16 2.35 0.45
CA VAL A 69 11.42 3.13 0.38
C VAL A 69 12.30 2.65 -0.78
N VAL A 70 12.44 1.35 -0.96
CA VAL A 70 13.19 0.75 -2.09
C VAL A 70 12.56 1.18 -3.42
N MET A 71 11.23 1.15 -3.52
CA MET A 71 10.49 1.60 -4.70
C MET A 71 10.76 3.07 -5.06
N GLY A 72 10.87 3.94 -4.06
CA GLY A 72 11.14 5.37 -4.26
C GLY A 72 12.59 5.72 -4.59
N ILE A 73 13.55 4.83 -4.31
CA ILE A 73 14.98 5.14 -4.40
C ILE A 73 15.70 4.31 -5.47
N MET A 74 15.36 3.02 -5.58
CA MET A 74 16.06 2.07 -6.43
C MET A 74 16.05 2.43 -7.92
N PRO A 75 14.93 2.88 -8.52
CA PRO A 75 14.93 3.30 -9.92
C PRO A 75 15.94 4.43 -10.21
N GLY A 76 16.02 5.44 -9.34
CA GLY A 76 16.93 6.57 -9.46
C GLY A 76 18.39 6.18 -9.21
N LEU A 77 18.66 5.29 -8.25
CA LEU A 77 20.00 4.73 -8.03
C LEU A 77 20.47 3.91 -9.22
N PHE A 78 19.59 3.05 -9.75
CA PHE A 78 19.89 2.25 -10.93
C PHE A 78 20.14 3.15 -12.14
N TRP A 79 19.33 4.20 -12.33
CA TRP A 79 19.53 5.18 -13.39
C TRP A 79 20.91 5.86 -13.28
N ASP A 80 21.24 6.39 -12.10
CA ASP A 80 22.53 7.06 -11.87
C ASP A 80 23.72 6.11 -12.11
N TYR A 81 23.62 4.87 -11.61
CA TYR A 81 24.65 3.83 -11.77
C TYR A 81 24.80 3.38 -13.23
N TYR A 82 23.70 3.12 -13.92
CA TYR A 82 23.70 2.60 -15.30
C TYR A 82 24.43 3.57 -16.25
N TRP A 83 24.14 4.86 -16.15
CA TRP A 83 24.71 5.87 -17.04
C TRP A 83 26.15 6.25 -16.69
N LYS A 84 26.56 6.14 -15.42
CA LYS A 84 27.94 6.43 -15.00
C LYS A 84 28.89 5.26 -15.22
N ASP A 85 28.51 4.08 -14.75
CA ASP A 85 29.45 2.96 -14.57
C ASP A 85 29.33 1.91 -15.68
N ILE A 86 28.12 1.67 -16.21
CA ILE A 86 27.90 0.64 -17.24
C ILE A 86 28.14 1.22 -18.62
N GLU A 87 27.56 2.38 -18.92
CA GLU A 87 27.58 2.86 -20.30
C GLU A 87 28.78 3.73 -20.68
N GLY A 88 29.41 4.40 -19.71
CA GLY A 88 30.67 5.16 -19.84
C GLY A 88 30.66 6.27 -20.91
N ASP A 89 31.00 7.51 -20.57
CA ASP A 89 31.08 8.68 -21.49
C ASP A 89 29.99 8.67 -22.60
N PHE A 90 28.76 8.35 -22.22
CA PHE A 90 27.64 8.49 -23.13
C PHE A 90 27.34 9.98 -23.23
N ASP A 91 27.56 10.59 -24.40
CA ASP A 91 27.17 12.00 -24.68
C ASP A 91 25.70 12.29 -24.30
N LEU A 92 24.83 11.27 -24.31
CA LEU A 92 23.44 11.43 -23.91
C LEU A 92 23.31 11.77 -22.41
N SER A 93 24.22 11.26 -21.58
CA SER A 93 24.19 11.43 -20.13
C SER A 93 24.47 12.86 -19.68
N ASP A 94 25.26 13.61 -20.45
CA ASP A 94 25.53 15.03 -20.23
C ASP A 94 24.25 15.87 -20.15
N ARG A 95 23.16 15.41 -20.79
CA ARG A 95 21.85 16.06 -20.74
C ARG A 95 21.26 16.09 -19.33
N TRP A 96 21.60 15.17 -18.45
CA TRP A 96 21.10 15.14 -17.06
C TRP A 96 22.21 15.14 -16.00
N THR A 97 23.48 15.02 -16.38
CA THR A 97 24.62 15.12 -15.46
C THR A 97 25.34 16.47 -15.54
N GLY A 98 25.34 17.14 -16.69
CA GLY A 98 26.22 18.29 -16.99
C GLY A 98 25.62 19.69 -16.89
N LEU A 99 24.35 19.83 -16.50
CA LEU A 99 23.63 21.11 -16.54
C LEU A 99 23.51 21.79 -15.15
N GLU A 100 23.32 23.12 -15.16
CA GLU A 100 22.87 23.89 -14.00
C GLU A 100 21.61 23.25 -13.38
N ALA A 101 21.50 23.26 -12.05
CA ALA A 101 20.52 22.46 -11.30
C ALA A 101 19.07 22.52 -11.83
N GLY A 102 18.61 23.68 -12.32
CA GLY A 102 17.25 23.86 -12.87
C GLY A 102 17.03 23.20 -14.24
N ALA A 103 18.02 23.26 -15.14
CA ALA A 103 17.95 22.58 -16.43
C ALA A 103 18.04 21.05 -16.26
N THR A 104 18.71 20.60 -15.20
CA THR A 104 18.82 19.19 -14.83
C THR A 104 17.49 18.56 -14.40
N VAL A 105 16.65 19.27 -13.64
CA VAL A 105 15.33 18.74 -13.22
C VAL A 105 14.40 18.54 -14.41
N LYS A 106 14.32 19.52 -15.32
CA LYS A 106 13.49 19.40 -16.53
C LYS A 106 13.97 18.25 -17.43
N SER A 107 15.28 18.09 -17.54
CA SER A 107 15.89 17.02 -18.31
C SER A 107 15.61 15.64 -17.69
N LEU A 108 15.81 15.48 -16.39
CA LEU A 108 15.45 14.25 -15.66
C LEU A 108 13.96 13.96 -15.76
N PHE A 109 13.11 14.97 -15.70
CA PHE A 109 11.68 14.76 -15.89
C PHE A 109 11.39 14.19 -17.29
N PHE A 110 11.95 14.80 -18.34
CA PHE A 110 11.72 14.36 -19.71
C PHE A 110 12.34 13.00 -20.03
N TRP A 111 13.58 12.73 -19.60
CA TRP A 111 14.32 11.53 -20.00
C TRP A 111 14.10 10.33 -19.10
N PHE A 112 13.69 10.56 -17.85
CA PHE A 112 13.61 9.51 -16.85
C PHE A 112 12.19 9.37 -16.26
N ALA A 113 11.62 10.45 -15.72
CA ALA A 113 10.31 10.37 -15.08
C ALA A 113 9.16 10.08 -16.05
N LEU A 114 9.13 10.81 -17.17
CA LEU A 114 8.04 10.74 -18.14
C LEU A 114 7.91 9.33 -18.77
N PRO A 115 8.99 8.65 -19.21
CA PRO A 115 8.88 7.27 -19.67
C PRO A 115 8.39 6.29 -18.61
N ILE A 116 8.85 6.43 -17.36
CA ILE A 116 8.41 5.58 -16.25
C ILE A 116 6.91 5.77 -15.99
N LEU A 117 6.41 7.01 -16.06
CA LEU A 117 4.98 7.31 -15.99
C LEU A 117 4.19 6.67 -17.15
N PHE A 118 4.74 6.66 -18.37
CA PHE A 118 4.09 5.97 -19.48
C PHE A 118 4.04 4.46 -19.28
N VAL A 119 5.09 3.85 -18.72
CA VAL A 119 5.07 2.43 -18.33
C VAL A 119 3.99 2.18 -17.29
N PHE A 120 3.92 3.02 -16.26
CA PHE A 120 2.88 2.95 -15.23
C PHE A 120 1.46 3.02 -15.79
N ILE A 121 1.17 4.06 -16.57
CA ILE A 121 -0.15 4.29 -17.19
C ILE A 121 -0.50 3.12 -18.11
N SER A 122 0.48 2.57 -18.85
CA SER A 122 0.25 1.40 -19.70
C SER A 122 -0.10 0.17 -18.87
N THR A 123 0.62 -0.10 -17.77
CA THR A 123 0.36 -1.22 -16.86
C THR A 123 -0.99 -1.10 -16.17
N ILE A 124 -1.34 0.07 -15.64
CA ILE A 124 -2.68 0.32 -15.10
C ILE A 124 -3.73 0.16 -16.20
N GLY A 125 -3.46 0.71 -17.39
CA GLY A 125 -4.35 0.57 -18.54
C GLY A 125 -4.61 -0.88 -18.92
N VAL A 126 -3.69 -1.81 -18.69
CA VAL A 126 -3.94 -3.24 -18.96
C VAL A 126 -5.04 -3.79 -18.05
N LEU A 127 -5.13 -3.31 -16.81
CA LEU A 127 -6.17 -3.72 -15.86
C LEU A 127 -7.58 -3.26 -16.31
N PHE A 128 -7.69 -2.12 -17.01
CA PHE A 128 -8.98 -1.51 -17.37
C PHE A 128 -9.38 -1.70 -18.85
N PHE A 129 -8.42 -1.57 -19.75
CA PHE A 129 -8.63 -1.55 -21.21
C PHE A 129 -8.00 -2.77 -21.89
N GLY A 130 -7.42 -3.70 -21.14
CA GLY A 130 -6.73 -4.87 -21.66
C GLY A 130 -5.44 -4.52 -22.41
N LEU A 131 -4.99 -5.41 -23.29
CA LEU A 131 -3.70 -5.29 -23.99
C LEU A 131 -3.58 -4.05 -24.90
N TYR A 132 -4.69 -3.38 -25.24
CA TYR A 132 -4.67 -2.18 -26.08
C TYR A 132 -3.89 -1.02 -25.45
N SER A 133 -3.84 -0.92 -24.12
CA SER A 133 -3.07 0.13 -23.44
C SER A 133 -1.56 0.03 -23.70
N LEU A 134 -1.05 -1.16 -24.07
CA LEU A 134 0.37 -1.37 -24.36
C LEU A 134 0.84 -0.64 -25.62
N VAL A 135 -0.06 -0.16 -26.49
CA VAL A 135 0.25 0.65 -27.68
C VAL A 135 0.93 1.98 -27.32
N LEU A 136 0.75 2.47 -26.09
CA LEU A 136 1.42 3.69 -25.61
C LEU A 136 2.94 3.52 -25.54
N LEU A 137 3.44 2.34 -25.19
CA LEU A 137 4.88 2.07 -25.05
C LEU A 137 5.68 2.22 -26.36
N PRO A 138 5.30 1.56 -27.48
CA PRO A 138 6.01 1.74 -28.74
C PRO A 138 5.84 3.16 -29.29
N LEU A 139 4.70 3.82 -29.06
CA LEU A 139 4.48 5.21 -29.50
C LEU A 139 5.46 6.16 -28.79
N VAL A 140 5.57 6.06 -27.48
CA VAL A 140 6.51 6.87 -26.69
C VAL A 140 7.96 6.56 -27.09
N SER A 141 8.30 5.27 -27.23
CA SER A 141 9.63 4.85 -27.68
C SER A 141 9.98 5.40 -29.07
N PHE A 142 9.01 5.46 -29.99
CA PHE A 142 9.18 6.03 -31.31
C PHE A 142 9.43 7.55 -31.26
N ILE A 143 8.73 8.29 -30.39
CA ILE A 143 8.98 9.72 -30.17
C ILE A 143 10.42 9.96 -29.67
N TYR A 144 10.88 9.19 -28.68
CA TYR A 144 12.27 9.27 -28.21
C TYR A 144 13.26 8.92 -29.31
N PHE A 145 12.95 7.92 -30.13
CA PHE A 145 13.79 7.55 -31.26
C PHE A 145 13.93 8.68 -32.28
N LEU A 146 12.84 9.34 -32.67
CA LEU A 146 12.88 10.49 -33.57
C LEU A 146 13.69 11.65 -32.98
N TYR A 147 13.53 11.90 -31.67
CA TYR A 147 14.28 12.93 -30.97
C TYR A 147 15.79 12.62 -30.97
N ILE A 148 16.18 11.40 -30.61
CA ILE A 148 17.58 10.93 -30.62
C ILE A 148 18.15 10.98 -32.04
N LEU A 149 17.40 10.53 -33.06
CA LEU A 149 17.86 10.57 -34.45
C LEU A 149 18.16 12.00 -34.93
N LYS A 150 17.29 12.96 -34.58
CA LYS A 150 17.49 14.37 -34.91
C LYS A 150 18.78 14.90 -34.28
N GLU A 151 19.05 14.51 -33.04
CA GLU A 151 20.22 14.98 -32.29
C GLU A 151 21.55 14.41 -32.83
N TYR A 152 21.55 13.18 -33.30
CA TYR A 152 22.74 12.52 -33.87
C TYR A 152 22.86 12.64 -35.39
N ASN A 153 22.34 13.74 -35.98
CA ASN A 153 22.41 14.02 -37.42
C ASN A 153 22.00 12.81 -38.29
N CYS A 154 20.88 12.16 -37.94
CA CYS A 154 20.31 11.01 -38.65
C CYS A 154 21.24 9.78 -38.78
N ARG A 155 22.26 9.63 -37.91
CA ARG A 155 23.09 8.42 -37.86
C ARG A 155 22.32 7.25 -37.23
N TYR A 156 21.50 6.58 -38.03
CA TYR A 156 20.56 5.53 -37.59
C TYR A 156 21.17 4.46 -36.67
N LYS A 157 22.34 3.90 -37.02
CA LYS A 157 22.98 2.83 -36.23
C LYS A 157 23.34 3.29 -34.81
N VAL A 158 23.82 4.52 -34.67
CA VAL A 158 24.18 5.09 -33.36
C VAL A 158 22.90 5.38 -32.58
N GLY A 159 21.95 6.09 -33.19
CA GLY A 159 20.67 6.42 -32.55
C GLY A 159 19.90 5.19 -32.07
N PHE A 160 19.88 4.11 -32.86
CA PHE A 160 19.23 2.85 -32.49
C PHE A 160 19.90 2.16 -31.29
N LYS A 161 21.25 2.11 -31.25
CA LYS A 161 21.98 1.59 -30.08
C LYS A 161 21.65 2.40 -28.82
N LYS A 162 21.62 3.72 -28.93
CA LYS A 162 21.27 4.64 -27.82
C LYS A 162 19.83 4.43 -27.35
N LEU A 163 18.90 4.25 -28.28
CA LEU A 163 17.50 3.96 -27.95
C LEU A 163 17.37 2.64 -27.17
N ILE A 164 18.04 1.57 -27.61
CA ILE A 164 17.97 0.26 -26.94
C ILE A 164 18.42 0.38 -25.49
N SER A 165 19.53 1.07 -25.24
CA SER A 165 20.03 1.25 -23.86
C SER A 165 19.06 2.09 -23.02
N LEU A 166 18.52 3.17 -23.59
CA LEU A 166 17.53 4.01 -22.91
C LEU A 166 16.27 3.20 -22.56
N VAL A 167 15.74 2.43 -23.50
CA VAL A 167 14.58 1.54 -23.29
C VAL A 167 14.88 0.50 -22.22
N PHE A 168 16.07 -0.10 -22.22
CA PHE A 168 16.50 -1.04 -21.19
C PHE A 168 16.57 -0.38 -19.81
N ALA A 169 17.17 0.82 -19.72
CA ALA A 169 17.29 1.55 -18.48
C ALA A 169 15.91 1.93 -17.91
N ILE A 170 14.99 2.40 -18.76
CA ILE A 170 13.60 2.71 -18.40
C ILE A 170 12.87 1.45 -17.95
N PHE A 171 13.02 0.34 -18.66
CA PHE A 171 12.36 -0.93 -18.34
C PHE A 171 12.79 -1.44 -16.97
N MET A 172 14.10 -1.51 -16.71
CA MET A 172 14.64 -1.94 -15.42
C MET A 172 14.24 -1.00 -14.28
N SER A 173 14.29 0.32 -14.51
CA SER A 173 13.82 1.32 -13.54
C SER A 173 12.33 1.14 -13.22
N SER A 174 11.53 0.84 -14.24
CA SER A 174 10.08 0.59 -14.09
C SER A 174 9.82 -0.70 -13.32
N ILE A 175 10.62 -1.76 -13.51
CA ILE A 175 10.52 -2.98 -12.70
C ILE A 175 10.78 -2.64 -11.23
N PHE A 176 11.84 -1.92 -10.91
CA PHE A 176 12.14 -1.52 -9.53
C PHE A 176 11.05 -0.62 -8.92
N ALA A 177 10.39 0.20 -9.74
CA ALA A 177 9.30 1.08 -9.32
C ALA A 177 7.97 0.35 -9.13
N PHE A 178 7.62 -0.61 -9.98
CA PHE A 178 6.25 -1.15 -10.01
C PHE A 178 6.15 -2.58 -9.47
N PHE A 179 7.24 -3.33 -9.41
CA PHE A 179 7.22 -4.66 -8.80
C PHE A 179 6.86 -4.61 -7.30
N PRO A 180 7.48 -3.77 -6.46
CA PRO A 180 7.07 -3.65 -5.05
C PRO A 180 5.64 -3.13 -4.90
N LEU A 181 5.23 -2.18 -5.76
CA LEU A 181 3.87 -1.67 -5.79
C LEU A 181 2.86 -2.79 -6.03
N TYR A 182 3.11 -3.66 -7.01
CA TYR A 182 2.24 -4.81 -7.29
C TYR A 182 2.06 -5.70 -6.05
N PHE A 183 3.14 -6.00 -5.32
CA PHE A 183 3.05 -6.78 -4.08
C PHE A 183 2.23 -6.07 -3.00
N ILE A 184 2.44 -4.77 -2.80
CA ILE A 184 1.67 -3.95 -1.85
C ILE A 184 0.18 -3.96 -2.21
N MET A 185 -0.15 -3.70 -3.49
CA MET A 185 -1.53 -3.68 -3.96
C MET A 185 -2.21 -5.04 -3.83
N LYS A 186 -1.49 -6.12 -4.14
CA LYS A 186 -1.99 -7.49 -3.97
C LYS A 186 -2.20 -7.84 -2.50
N ALA A 187 -1.29 -7.42 -1.63
CA ALA A 187 -1.37 -7.70 -0.19
C ALA A 187 -2.48 -6.89 0.50
N LEU A 188 -2.74 -5.66 0.04
CA LEU A 188 -3.89 -4.87 0.47
C LEU A 188 -5.23 -5.52 0.07
N SER A 189 -5.21 -6.49 -0.85
CA SER A 189 -6.39 -7.18 -1.39
C SER A 189 -7.50 -6.18 -1.71
N LEU A 190 -7.11 -5.04 -2.32
CA LEU A 190 -8.07 -4.02 -2.70
C LEU A 190 -9.03 -4.67 -3.69
N LYS A 191 -10.26 -4.93 -3.23
CA LYS A 191 -11.31 -5.48 -4.06
C LYS A 191 -11.48 -4.56 -5.27
N SER A 192 -11.79 -5.15 -6.41
CA SER A 192 -12.10 -4.41 -7.65
C SER A 192 -13.31 -3.47 -7.51
N GLU A 193 -14.04 -3.49 -6.40
CA GLU A 193 -15.19 -2.61 -6.16
C GLU A 193 -14.76 -1.22 -5.67
N ASP A 194 -13.58 -1.10 -5.05
CA ASP A 194 -12.98 0.18 -4.63
C ASP A 194 -11.97 0.69 -5.68
N VAL A 195 -12.35 0.64 -6.96
CA VAL A 195 -11.51 1.09 -8.09
C VAL A 195 -10.96 2.50 -7.84
N ASP A 196 -11.80 3.39 -7.30
CA ASP A 196 -11.43 4.78 -7.06
C ASP A 196 -10.34 4.91 -6.01
N LYS A 197 -10.40 4.13 -4.92
CA LYS A 197 -9.35 4.11 -3.88
C LYS A 197 -8.06 3.52 -4.41
N VAL A 198 -8.15 2.45 -5.21
CA VAL A 198 -7.01 1.82 -5.89
C VAL A 198 -6.33 2.83 -6.82
N LEU A 199 -7.10 3.53 -7.66
CA LEU A 199 -6.59 4.49 -8.61
C LEU A 199 -5.99 5.71 -7.91
N TYR A 200 -6.65 6.21 -6.86
CA TYR A 200 -6.16 7.31 -6.04
C TYR A 200 -4.84 6.96 -5.36
N LEU A 201 -4.79 5.82 -4.66
CA LEU A 201 -3.59 5.37 -3.94
C LEU A 201 -2.44 5.07 -4.89
N SER A 202 -2.70 4.36 -5.99
CA SER A 202 -1.68 4.06 -7.00
C SER A 202 -1.18 5.33 -7.70
N GLY A 203 -2.06 6.29 -8.00
CA GLY A 203 -1.71 7.60 -8.52
C GLY A 203 -0.80 8.37 -7.58
N LEU A 204 -1.18 8.49 -6.31
CA LEU A 204 -0.39 9.15 -5.26
C LEU A 204 0.98 8.49 -5.08
N LEU A 205 1.04 7.16 -5.01
CA LEU A 205 2.29 6.41 -4.90
C LEU A 205 3.17 6.56 -6.14
N SER A 206 2.60 6.59 -7.35
CA SER A 206 3.36 6.79 -8.58
C SER A 206 3.98 8.19 -8.64
N LEU A 207 3.24 9.21 -8.21
CA LEU A 207 3.75 10.58 -8.13
C LEU A 207 4.90 10.67 -7.12
N PHE A 208 4.73 10.04 -5.95
CA PHE A 208 5.79 9.92 -4.94
C PHE A 208 7.04 9.24 -5.50
N VAL A 209 6.88 8.08 -6.15
CA VAL A 209 7.98 7.31 -6.75
C VAL A 209 8.70 8.17 -7.77
N VAL A 210 7.98 8.80 -8.69
CA VAL A 210 8.58 9.64 -9.73
C VAL A 210 9.34 10.82 -9.13
N PHE A 211 8.72 11.54 -8.20
CA PHE A 211 9.36 12.68 -7.53
C PHE A 211 10.63 12.27 -6.78
N MET A 212 10.55 11.21 -5.98
CA MET A 212 11.69 10.69 -5.23
C MET A 212 12.81 10.23 -6.15
N ASN A 213 12.49 9.55 -7.24
CA ASN A 213 13.50 9.07 -8.15
C ASN A 213 14.18 10.22 -8.93
N ILE A 214 13.47 11.31 -9.25
CA ILE A 214 14.09 12.55 -9.77
C ILE A 214 15.08 13.11 -8.75
N LEU A 215 14.69 13.22 -7.47
CA LEU A 215 15.57 13.72 -6.41
C LEU A 215 16.81 12.84 -6.22
N VAL A 216 16.67 11.53 -6.36
CA VAL A 216 17.76 10.56 -6.22
C VAL A 216 18.71 10.62 -7.42
N ALA A 217 18.16 10.71 -8.63
CA ALA A 217 18.90 10.79 -9.88
C ALA A 217 19.60 12.15 -10.06
N ALA A 218 19.10 13.21 -9.41
CA ALA A 218 19.71 14.52 -9.48
C ALA A 218 21.19 14.49 -9.03
N PRO A 219 22.12 15.03 -9.86
CA PRO A 219 23.51 15.16 -9.47
C PRO A 219 23.63 16.11 -8.28
N ILE A 220 24.41 15.71 -7.27
CA ILE A 220 24.76 16.62 -6.17
C ILE A 220 25.85 17.54 -6.70
N THR A 221 25.51 18.80 -6.95
CA THR A 221 26.44 19.86 -7.32
C THR A 221 27.34 20.22 -6.11
N ALA A 222 28.26 19.34 -5.75
CA ALA A 222 29.31 19.61 -4.77
C ALA A 222 30.67 19.43 -5.48
N PRO A 223 31.25 20.51 -6.04
CA PRO A 223 32.35 20.44 -7.01
C PRO A 223 33.73 20.04 -6.44
N SER A 224 33.86 19.50 -5.23
CA SER A 224 35.18 19.30 -4.61
C SER A 224 35.35 18.11 -3.65
N LEU A 225 34.43 17.14 -3.62
CA LEU A 225 34.61 15.93 -2.79
C LEU A 225 34.94 14.70 -3.62
N SER A 226 35.76 13.82 -3.05
CA SER A 226 36.14 12.54 -3.65
C SER A 226 34.92 11.63 -3.86
N VAL A 227 34.87 11.00 -5.04
CA VAL A 227 33.74 10.19 -5.57
C VAL A 227 33.20 9.20 -4.53
N ASN A 228 34.07 8.42 -3.88
CA ASN A 228 33.66 7.39 -2.90
C ASN A 228 33.03 7.93 -1.60
N ILE A 229 33.34 9.17 -1.19
CA ILE A 229 32.77 9.77 0.04
C ILE A 229 31.41 10.42 -0.28
N ILE A 230 31.23 10.90 -1.52
CA ILE A 230 29.96 11.47 -2.00
C ILE A 230 28.88 10.39 -2.03
N ASP A 231 29.18 9.17 -2.49
CA ASP A 231 28.16 8.13 -2.69
C ASP A 231 27.51 7.66 -1.39
N LYS A 232 28.29 7.44 -0.32
CA LYS A 232 27.74 7.04 0.99
C LYS A 232 26.88 8.15 1.61
N LYS A 233 27.27 9.42 1.46
CA LYS A 233 26.50 10.56 1.97
C LYS A 233 25.23 10.80 1.13
N LYS A 234 25.31 10.65 -0.20
CA LYS A 234 24.18 10.73 -1.13
C LYS A 234 23.12 9.69 -0.80
N PHE A 235 23.52 8.43 -0.62
CA PHE A 235 22.59 7.36 -0.25
C PHE A 235 21.87 7.64 1.07
N LYS A 236 22.62 8.00 2.13
CA LYS A 236 22.02 8.35 3.44
C LYS A 236 21.06 9.54 3.37
N LYS A 237 21.44 10.59 2.63
CA LYS A 237 20.59 11.77 2.41
C LYS A 237 19.30 11.39 1.67
N ASN A 238 19.41 10.62 0.59
CA ASN A 238 18.27 10.21 -0.22
C ASN A 238 17.32 9.28 0.55
N LEU A 239 17.87 8.38 1.37
CA LEU A 239 17.10 7.54 2.28
C LEU A 239 16.34 8.39 3.31
N ALA A 240 17.01 9.36 3.92
CA ALA A 240 16.36 10.27 4.88
C ALA A 240 15.25 11.11 4.24
N ILE A 241 15.47 11.64 3.03
CA ILE A 241 14.45 12.39 2.27
C ILE A 241 13.28 11.47 1.90
N GLY A 242 13.56 10.28 1.36
CA GLY A 242 12.52 9.32 0.98
C GLY A 242 11.65 8.90 2.15
N PHE A 243 12.27 8.60 3.29
CA PHE A 243 11.55 8.31 4.53
C PHE A 243 10.74 9.52 5.00
N SER A 244 11.31 10.73 5.00
CA SER A 244 10.60 11.94 5.43
C SER A 244 9.39 12.25 4.56
N VAL A 245 9.50 12.12 3.24
CA VAL A 245 8.38 12.35 2.32
C VAL A 245 7.31 11.27 2.49
N LEU A 246 7.71 10.01 2.68
CA LEU A 246 6.76 8.91 2.96
C LEU A 246 5.98 9.14 4.26
N VAL A 247 6.65 9.63 5.31
CA VAL A 247 6.00 10.02 6.57
C VAL A 247 5.04 11.19 6.34
N MET A 248 5.46 12.24 5.61
CA MET A 248 4.58 13.38 5.31
C MET A 248 3.33 12.97 4.52
N ILE A 249 3.49 12.09 3.52
CA ILE A 249 2.36 11.55 2.77
C ILE A 249 1.43 10.79 3.71
N SER A 250 1.98 9.87 4.52
CA SER A 250 1.19 9.06 5.44
C SER A 250 0.39 9.90 6.44
N LEU A 251 0.99 10.99 6.95
CA LEU A 251 0.32 11.95 7.84
C LEU A 251 -0.71 12.83 7.11
N GLY A 252 -0.47 13.18 5.85
CA GLY A 252 -1.31 14.09 5.07
C GLY A 252 -2.55 13.45 4.45
N SER A 253 -2.51 12.15 4.09
CA SER A 253 -3.59 11.49 3.34
C SER A 253 -4.60 10.70 4.17
N ASN A 254 -4.63 10.86 5.51
CA ASN A 254 -5.38 9.97 6.43
C ASN A 254 -5.10 8.47 6.20
N SER A 255 -4.02 8.16 5.48
CA SER A 255 -3.69 6.83 4.98
C SER A 255 -2.78 6.07 5.94
N ALA A 256 -2.52 6.63 7.12
CA ALA A 256 -1.71 6.00 8.16
C ALA A 256 -2.28 4.63 8.58
N TYR A 257 -3.58 4.41 8.38
CA TYR A 257 -4.28 3.16 8.69
C TYR A 257 -4.18 2.10 7.59
N LEU A 258 -3.71 2.44 6.38
CA LEU A 258 -3.61 1.49 5.26
C LEU A 258 -2.67 0.32 5.57
N ILE A 259 -1.49 0.60 6.13
CA ILE A 259 -0.53 -0.45 6.50
C ILE A 259 -1.11 -1.33 7.62
N PRO A 260 -1.62 -0.77 8.75
CA PRO A 260 -2.31 -1.56 9.76
C PRO A 260 -3.45 -2.44 9.20
N GLU A 261 -4.33 -1.89 8.37
CA GLU A 261 -5.42 -2.64 7.74
C GLU A 261 -4.91 -3.77 6.84
N ALA A 262 -3.89 -3.50 6.02
CA ALA A 262 -3.27 -4.51 5.16
C ALA A 262 -2.75 -5.69 5.98
N VAL A 263 -2.08 -5.37 7.08
CA VAL A 263 -1.46 -6.36 7.96
C VAL A 263 -2.53 -7.19 8.66
N MET A 264 -3.57 -6.56 9.22
CA MET A 264 -4.67 -7.30 9.85
C MET A 264 -5.43 -8.18 8.86
N ARG A 265 -5.63 -7.68 7.63
CA ARG A 265 -6.27 -8.45 6.56
C ARG A 265 -5.41 -9.64 6.12
N LEU A 266 -4.10 -9.43 5.93
CA LEU A 266 -3.15 -10.46 5.51
C LEU A 266 -3.13 -11.65 6.48
N TYR A 267 -3.16 -11.36 7.77
CA TYR A 267 -3.21 -12.39 8.82
C TYR A 267 -4.62 -12.87 9.18
N LYS A 268 -5.66 -12.33 8.51
CA LYS A 268 -7.07 -12.62 8.81
C LYS A 268 -7.42 -12.33 10.27
N PHE A 269 -6.93 -11.22 10.81
CA PHE A 269 -7.29 -10.74 12.15
C PHE A 269 -8.37 -9.66 12.13
N GLY A 270 -8.52 -8.95 11.02
CA GLY A 270 -9.52 -7.89 10.86
C GLY A 270 -9.59 -7.39 9.43
N ASN A 271 -10.53 -6.48 9.17
CA ASN A 271 -10.86 -5.96 7.83
C ASN A 271 -11.13 -7.08 6.81
N ILE A 272 -11.91 -8.10 7.22
CA ILE A 272 -12.22 -9.27 6.41
C ILE A 272 -13.66 -9.18 5.91
N ASP A 273 -13.82 -9.17 4.59
CA ASP A 273 -15.13 -9.29 3.96
C ASP A 273 -15.62 -10.74 3.98
N ALA A 274 -16.59 -11.04 4.85
CA ALA A 274 -17.27 -12.32 4.90
C ALA A 274 -18.54 -12.30 4.05
N SER A 275 -18.65 -13.22 3.10
CA SER A 275 -19.88 -13.40 2.32
C SER A 275 -21.02 -13.93 3.18
N ARG A 276 -20.67 -14.74 4.20
CA ARG A 276 -21.60 -15.34 5.15
C ARG A 276 -20.88 -15.61 6.47
N ILE A 277 -21.55 -15.29 7.58
CA ILE A 277 -21.17 -15.72 8.95
C ILE A 277 -22.32 -16.52 9.52
N VAL A 278 -22.03 -17.70 10.09
CA VAL A 278 -23.00 -18.60 10.70
C VAL A 278 -22.83 -18.56 12.22
N PHE A 279 -23.94 -18.37 12.90
CA PHE A 279 -24.03 -18.27 14.36
C PHE A 279 -24.79 -19.46 14.94
N ASP A 280 -24.48 -19.79 16.19
CA ASP A 280 -25.30 -20.69 16.99
C ASP A 280 -26.55 -19.97 17.53
N LYS A 281 -27.40 -20.72 18.24
CA LYS A 281 -28.63 -20.22 18.86
C LYS A 281 -28.43 -18.96 19.73
N ASP A 282 -27.38 -18.93 20.54
CA ASP A 282 -27.14 -17.82 21.46
C ASP A 282 -26.66 -16.57 20.68
N GLY A 283 -25.79 -16.74 19.69
CA GLY A 283 -25.42 -15.69 18.75
C GLY A 283 -26.63 -15.13 17.98
N CYS A 284 -27.57 -15.97 17.60
CA CYS A 284 -28.82 -15.55 16.95
C CYS A 284 -29.72 -14.73 17.90
N SER A 285 -29.77 -15.07 19.18
CA SER A 285 -30.49 -14.28 20.19
C SER A 285 -29.89 -12.89 20.31
N ILE A 286 -28.56 -12.79 20.44
CA ILE A 286 -27.84 -11.50 20.53
C ILE A 286 -28.14 -10.62 19.31
N LEU A 287 -28.09 -11.20 18.10
CA LEU A 287 -28.41 -10.48 16.86
C LEU A 287 -29.85 -9.97 16.85
N THR A 288 -30.80 -10.80 17.30
CA THR A 288 -32.21 -10.43 17.37
C THR A 288 -32.46 -9.30 18.39
N GLU A 289 -31.76 -9.33 19.53
CA GLU A 289 -31.85 -8.30 20.57
C GLU A 289 -31.35 -6.93 20.08
N VAL A 290 -30.35 -6.89 19.20
CA VAL A 290 -29.88 -5.65 18.55
C VAL A 290 -30.70 -5.26 17.31
N GLY A 291 -31.80 -5.97 17.02
CA GLY A 291 -32.73 -5.67 15.93
C GLY A 291 -32.27 -6.18 14.55
N LEU A 292 -31.32 -7.10 14.51
CA LEU A 292 -30.86 -7.74 13.26
C LEU A 292 -31.66 -9.00 12.99
N VAL A 293 -32.28 -9.07 11.81
CA VAL A 293 -32.99 -10.27 11.35
C VAL A 293 -32.02 -11.14 10.57
N ALA A 294 -31.52 -12.19 11.22
CA ALA A 294 -30.66 -13.19 10.60
C ALA A 294 -31.49 -14.25 9.85
N ASP A 295 -30.96 -14.76 8.75
CA ASP A 295 -31.61 -15.84 7.98
C ASP A 295 -31.30 -17.19 8.63
N GLY A 296 -32.29 -18.06 8.83
CA GLY A 296 -32.07 -19.41 9.35
C GLY A 296 -33.17 -19.94 10.27
N GLU A 297 -32.89 -21.07 10.92
CA GLU A 297 -33.76 -21.68 11.93
C GLU A 297 -33.31 -21.25 13.34
N TYR A 298 -34.12 -21.52 14.36
CA TYR A 298 -33.85 -21.08 15.74
C TYR A 298 -32.51 -21.58 16.31
N ASP A 299 -32.02 -22.73 15.83
CA ASP A 299 -30.78 -23.33 16.34
C ASP A 299 -29.51 -22.80 15.62
N MET A 300 -29.66 -22.28 14.40
CA MET A 300 -28.56 -21.72 13.60
C MET A 300 -29.08 -20.67 12.63
N CYS A 301 -28.47 -19.49 12.65
CA CYS A 301 -28.76 -18.40 11.73
C CYS A 301 -27.48 -17.89 11.06
N TYR A 302 -27.64 -17.11 10.00
CA TYR A 302 -26.53 -16.50 9.30
C TYR A 302 -26.84 -15.09 8.84
N ILE A 303 -25.78 -14.30 8.66
CA ILE A 303 -25.83 -12.97 8.06
C ILE A 303 -24.88 -12.94 6.86
N SER A 304 -25.33 -12.33 5.78
CA SER A 304 -24.53 -12.13 4.57
C SER A 304 -23.88 -10.76 4.50
N ASN A 305 -22.75 -10.67 3.80
CA ASN A 305 -22.00 -9.43 3.55
C ASN A 305 -21.60 -8.70 4.83
N VAL A 306 -20.96 -9.40 5.75
CA VAL A 306 -20.48 -8.84 7.03
C VAL A 306 -19.01 -8.50 6.91
N LEU A 307 -18.62 -7.32 7.41
CA LEU A 307 -17.21 -6.96 7.56
C LEU A 307 -16.75 -7.35 8.97
N ILE A 308 -15.84 -8.32 9.07
CA ILE A 308 -15.20 -8.67 10.33
C ILE A 308 -14.09 -7.64 10.58
N LEU A 309 -14.37 -6.67 11.44
CA LEU A 309 -13.41 -5.65 11.85
C LEU A 309 -12.33 -6.23 12.78
N SER A 310 -12.66 -7.18 13.64
CA SER A 310 -11.67 -7.90 14.45
C SER A 310 -12.15 -9.30 14.80
N ARG A 311 -11.22 -10.25 14.86
CA ARG A 311 -11.44 -11.60 15.42
C ARG A 311 -10.31 -12.04 16.36
N LEU A 312 -9.57 -11.07 16.89
CA LEU A 312 -8.54 -11.29 17.90
C LEU A 312 -9.18 -11.32 19.28
N GLY A 313 -8.72 -12.25 20.12
CA GLY A 313 -9.25 -12.45 21.47
C GLY A 313 -10.46 -13.40 21.50
N GLU A 314 -11.30 -13.23 22.50
CA GLU A 314 -12.50 -14.06 22.72
C GLU A 314 -13.70 -13.57 21.92
N GLU A 315 -13.61 -12.41 21.28
CA GLU A 315 -14.73 -11.72 20.65
C GLU A 315 -14.47 -11.41 19.17
N TYR A 316 -15.54 -11.47 18.38
CA TYR A 316 -15.64 -10.94 17.04
C TYR A 316 -16.27 -9.55 17.10
N TYR A 317 -15.60 -8.58 16.49
CA TYR A 317 -16.16 -7.25 16.26
C TYR A 317 -16.56 -7.14 14.79
N LEU A 318 -17.87 -7.01 14.56
CA LEU A 318 -18.51 -7.10 13.25
C LEU A 318 -19.11 -5.76 12.88
N GLU A 319 -19.02 -5.40 11.60
CA GLU A 319 -19.76 -4.30 10.99
C GLU A 319 -20.72 -4.88 9.95
N ILE A 320 -22.02 -4.66 10.17
CA ILE A 320 -23.11 -5.26 9.42
C ILE A 320 -23.82 -4.13 8.66
N PRO A 321 -23.85 -4.19 7.31
CA PRO A 321 -24.45 -3.13 6.53
C PRO A 321 -25.97 -3.14 6.71
N VAL A 322 -26.58 -1.95 6.79
CA VAL A 322 -28.05 -1.81 6.96
C VAL A 322 -28.81 -2.51 5.83
N SER A 323 -28.22 -2.57 4.63
CA SER A 323 -28.79 -3.27 3.48
C SER A 323 -28.96 -4.80 3.68
N ALA A 324 -28.18 -5.41 4.58
CA ALA A 324 -28.35 -6.82 4.95
C ALA A 324 -29.63 -7.05 5.77
N ILE A 325 -30.11 -6.04 6.50
CA ILE A 325 -31.29 -6.10 7.38
C ILE A 325 -32.60 -6.05 6.59
N ILE A 326 -32.62 -5.27 5.51
CA ILE A 326 -33.85 -5.01 4.73
C ILE A 326 -34.24 -6.20 3.86
N LYS A 327 -33.29 -7.05 3.43
CA LYS A 327 -33.57 -8.19 2.55
C LYS A 327 -34.37 -9.30 3.23
N SER A 328 -34.28 -9.46 4.55
CA SER A 328 -35.00 -10.52 5.28
C SER A 328 -36.42 -10.11 5.69
N SER A 329 -36.70 -8.81 5.85
CA SER A 329 -38.07 -8.34 6.17
C SER A 329 -39.01 -8.38 4.97
N VAL A 330 -38.52 -8.14 3.75
CA VAL A 330 -39.35 -8.12 2.52
C VAL A 330 -39.78 -9.52 2.06
N SER A 331 -39.10 -10.59 2.50
CA SER A 331 -39.47 -11.97 2.13
C SER A 331 -40.59 -12.57 2.97
N VAL A 332 -41.02 -11.91 4.07
CA VAL A 332 -42.04 -12.43 5.00
C VAL A 332 -43.43 -11.81 4.80
N GLU A 333 -43.54 -10.67 4.11
CA GLU A 333 -44.79 -9.88 4.08
C GLU A 333 -45.61 -10.01 2.78
N ASN A 334 -45.72 -11.22 2.23
CA ASN A 334 -46.65 -11.50 1.13
C ASN A 334 -47.66 -12.59 1.51
N LYS A 335 -48.47 -12.28 2.54
CA LYS A 335 -49.81 -12.85 2.76
C LYS A 335 -50.64 -11.93 3.67
N ASN A 336 -51.35 -11.01 3.02
CA ASN A 336 -52.60 -10.37 3.45
C ASN A 336 -52.64 -9.70 4.84
N THR A 337 -52.49 -8.38 4.91
CA THR A 337 -53.60 -7.47 5.32
C THR A 337 -53.20 -6.00 5.18
N PHE A 338 -54.12 -5.24 4.60
CA PHE A 338 -54.08 -3.79 4.38
C PHE A 338 -54.45 -3.09 5.70
N GLY A 339 -53.60 -2.19 6.20
CA GLY A 339 -53.87 -1.41 7.42
C GLY A 339 -52.83 -0.31 7.62
N THR A 340 -53.29 0.93 7.47
CA THR A 340 -52.62 2.23 7.48
C THR A 340 -51.72 2.55 8.70
N ASP A 341 -50.74 3.44 8.41
CA ASP A 341 -49.93 4.26 9.33
C ASP A 341 -48.70 3.62 10.01
N ALA A 342 -47.71 3.25 9.19
CA ALA A 342 -46.36 2.98 9.67
C ALA A 342 -45.52 4.28 9.71
N ASN A 343 -45.23 4.75 10.94
CA ASN A 343 -44.16 5.70 11.22
C ASN A 343 -42.86 5.20 10.59
N LYS A 344 -42.43 5.90 9.53
CA LYS A 344 -41.17 5.62 8.84
C LYS A 344 -40.03 6.03 9.76
N MET A 345 -39.58 5.10 10.61
CA MET A 345 -38.39 5.27 11.43
C MET A 345 -37.21 5.47 10.47
N ILE A 346 -36.68 6.69 10.43
CA ILE A 346 -35.49 7.04 9.65
C ILE A 346 -34.32 6.36 10.37
N ILE A 347 -34.04 5.11 10.01
CA ILE A 347 -32.83 4.42 10.43
C ILE A 347 -31.68 5.18 9.77
N SER A 348 -30.83 5.78 10.60
CA SER A 348 -29.58 6.41 10.20
C SER A 348 -28.78 5.46 9.31
N ASP A 349 -28.24 5.98 8.20
CA ASP A 349 -27.47 5.28 7.15
C ASP A 349 -26.12 4.70 7.63
N SER A 350 -25.96 4.52 8.94
CA SER A 350 -24.74 4.03 9.58
C SER A 350 -24.81 2.53 9.76
N ASP A 351 -23.77 1.83 9.30
CA ASP A 351 -23.60 0.40 9.52
C ASP A 351 -23.65 0.04 11.02
N ILE A 352 -24.21 -1.12 11.33
CA ILE A 352 -24.40 -1.58 12.72
C ILE A 352 -23.15 -2.32 13.16
N ARG A 353 -22.57 -1.91 14.28
CA ARG A 353 -21.42 -2.60 14.88
C ARG A 353 -21.86 -3.46 16.06
N VAL A 354 -21.45 -4.72 16.05
CA VAL A 354 -21.83 -5.72 17.06
C VAL A 354 -20.60 -6.49 17.51
N THR A 355 -20.52 -6.73 18.81
CA THR A 355 -19.52 -7.61 19.42
C THR A 355 -20.18 -8.94 19.78
N ILE A 356 -19.60 -10.06 19.34
CA ILE A 356 -20.13 -11.42 19.57
C ILE A 356 -18.99 -12.31 20.05
N LEU A 357 -19.22 -13.13 21.08
CA LEU A 357 -18.22 -14.10 21.52
C LEU A 357 -17.89 -15.09 20.40
N SER A 358 -16.61 -15.37 20.22
CA SER A 358 -16.08 -16.30 19.23
C SER A 358 -16.67 -17.70 19.33
N SER A 359 -17.09 -18.12 20.53
CA SER A 359 -17.81 -19.38 20.75
C SER A 359 -19.15 -19.46 20.04
N HIS A 360 -19.80 -18.33 19.77
CA HIS A 360 -21.09 -18.24 19.08
C HIS A 360 -20.95 -18.11 17.56
N VAL A 361 -19.72 -18.00 17.04
CA VAL A 361 -19.44 -17.93 15.61
C VAL A 361 -18.98 -19.31 15.13
N LEU A 362 -19.89 -20.08 14.54
CA LEU A 362 -19.62 -21.44 14.10
C LEU A 362 -18.68 -21.48 12.89
N SER A 363 -18.92 -20.61 11.91
CA SER A 363 -18.09 -20.52 10.70
C SER A 363 -18.31 -19.21 9.95
N TRP A 364 -17.39 -18.89 9.06
CA TRP A 364 -17.56 -17.80 8.09
C TRP A 364 -16.88 -18.18 6.76
N SER A 365 -17.42 -17.67 5.66
CA SER A 365 -16.83 -17.82 4.33
C SER A 365 -16.34 -16.47 3.81
N SER A 366 -15.09 -16.40 3.36
CA SER A 366 -14.61 -15.24 2.61
C SER A 366 -15.32 -15.16 1.26
N VAL A 367 -15.55 -13.95 0.77
CA VAL A 367 -15.90 -13.74 -0.64
C VAL A 367 -14.72 -14.22 -1.50
N ILE A 368 -14.76 -15.47 -1.96
CA ILE A 368 -13.81 -15.94 -2.98
C ILE A 368 -14.35 -15.43 -4.31
N ASN A 369 -13.92 -14.23 -4.69
CA ASN A 369 -14.12 -13.75 -6.05
C ASN A 369 -13.24 -14.60 -6.97
N ILE A 370 -13.79 -15.71 -7.46
CA ILE A 370 -13.25 -16.40 -8.64
C ILE A 370 -13.65 -15.51 -9.82
N LYS A 371 -12.78 -14.56 -10.16
CA LYS A 371 -12.87 -13.79 -11.41
C LYS A 371 -11.85 -14.33 -12.40
#